data_AF-A0AA84Z6R3-F1
#
_entry.id   AF-A0AA84Z6R3-F1
#
_cell.length_a   1.000
_cell.length_b   1.000
_cell.length_c   1.000
_cell.angle_alpha   90.00
_cell.angle_beta   90.00
_cell.angle_gamma   90.00
#
_symmetry.space_group_name_H-M   'P 1'
#
loop_
_entity.id
_entity.type
_entity.pdbx_description
1 polymer ?
#
loop_
_entity_poly.entity_id
_entity_poly.type
_entity_poly.pdbx_seq_one_letter_code
_entity_poly.pdbx_strand_id
1 'polypeptide(L)'
;MGERTDDSDVVVTIGVCAMAKKAMSKPMKEILRRMDKFQHIKIIIFDEKMILDSPIESWPICDALVSFYSEGFPLKKAIAYSKLRKPYLVNDLESQYILMDRRRVYECLTREGVPVPRYAFVDRTSENPVKVV
;
A
#
# COMPACT_ATOMS: atom_id res chain seq x y z
N MET A 1 -17.60 -43.73 13.91
CA MET A 1 -17.93 -42.35 14.35
C MET A 1 -16.71 -41.52 14.00
N GLY A 2 -16.76 -40.81 12.86
CA GLY A 2 -15.59 -40.17 12.27
C GLY A 2 -15.04 -39.07 13.18
N GLU A 3 -13.78 -39.21 13.56
CA GLU A 3 -13.00 -38.16 14.21
C GLU A 3 -13.00 -36.95 13.28
N ARG A 4 -13.55 -35.82 13.78
CA ARG A 4 -13.47 -34.53 13.11
C ARG A 4 -12.00 -34.15 13.12
N THR A 5 -11.41 -34.11 11.94
CA THR A 5 -10.04 -33.65 11.72
C THR A 5 -9.88 -32.26 12.33
N ASP A 6 -8.86 -32.15 13.18
CA ASP A 6 -8.31 -30.94 13.80
C ASP A 6 -8.40 -29.75 12.83
N ASP A 7 -9.12 -28.70 13.22
CA ASP A 7 -9.23 -27.45 12.46
C ASP A 7 -7.85 -26.80 12.52
N SER A 8 -7.01 -27.09 11.53
CA SER A 8 -5.70 -26.46 11.39
C SER A 8 -5.90 -24.94 11.46
N ASP A 9 -5.47 -24.33 12.57
CA ASP A 9 -5.61 -22.91 12.86
C ASP A 9 -5.47 -22.08 11.58
N VAL A 10 -6.57 -21.47 11.12
CA VAL A 10 -6.56 -20.68 9.88
C VAL A 10 -5.68 -19.45 10.12
N VAL A 11 -4.45 -19.49 9.63
CA VAL A 11 -3.47 -18.40 9.77
C VAL A 11 -3.60 -17.44 8.58
N VAL A 12 -4.05 -16.20 8.87
CA VAL A 12 -4.09 -15.11 7.89
C VAL A 12 -2.68 -14.58 7.65
N THR A 13 -2.25 -14.57 6.39
CA THR A 13 -0.93 -14.05 5.99
C THR A 13 -1.02 -12.60 5.55
N ILE A 14 -0.27 -11.72 6.21
CA ILE A 14 -0.17 -10.30 5.90
C ILE A 14 1.18 -10.00 5.22
N GLY A 15 1.14 -9.57 3.96
CA GLY A 15 2.29 -9.12 3.21
C GLY A 15 2.58 -7.65 3.46
N VAL A 16 3.82 -7.31 3.81
CA VAL A 16 4.31 -5.93 3.91
C VAL A 16 5.19 -5.65 2.70
N CYS A 17 4.69 -4.87 1.75
CA CYS A 17 5.37 -4.54 0.49
C CYS A 17 5.65 -3.04 0.41
N ALA A 18 6.85 -2.64 0.85
CA ALA A 18 7.34 -1.28 0.82
C ALA A 18 8.88 -1.30 0.76
N MET A 19 9.51 -0.16 0.42
CA MET A 19 10.97 -0.03 0.44
C MET A 19 11.52 -0.35 1.84
N ALA A 20 12.72 -0.95 1.91
CA ALA A 20 13.36 -1.42 3.14
C ALA A 20 13.50 -0.31 4.18
N LYS A 21 13.81 0.92 3.76
CA LYS A 21 13.86 2.11 4.65
C LYS A 21 12.57 2.31 5.43
N LYS A 22 11.41 1.97 4.83
CA LYS A 22 10.09 2.08 5.45
C LYS A 22 9.68 0.81 6.18
N ALA A 23 9.83 -0.36 5.53
CA ALA A 23 9.49 -1.66 6.11
C ALA A 23 10.30 -1.99 7.36
N MET A 24 11.56 -1.55 7.43
CA MET A 24 12.48 -1.79 8.55
C MET A 24 12.63 -0.59 9.50
N SER A 25 11.81 0.44 9.34
CA SER A 25 11.80 1.61 10.21
C SER A 25 11.43 1.25 11.65
N LYS A 26 11.91 2.03 12.64
CA LYS A 26 11.56 1.81 14.06
C LYS A 26 10.04 1.74 14.29
N PRO A 27 9.21 2.65 13.73
CA PRO A 27 7.77 2.57 13.89
C PRO A 27 7.17 1.31 13.29
N MET A 28 7.58 0.93 12.07
CA MET A 28 7.06 -0.28 11.41
C MET A 28 7.40 -1.53 12.22
N LYS A 29 8.65 -1.67 12.67
CA LYS A 29 9.07 -2.82 13.50
C LYS A 29 8.24 -2.95 14.78
N GLU A 30 7.90 -1.85 15.45
CA GLU A 30 7.07 -1.89 16.65
C GLU A 30 5.61 -2.27 16.35
N ILE A 31 5.06 -1.83 15.21
CA ILE A 31 3.73 -2.25 14.75
C ILE A 31 3.73 -3.76 14.46
N LEU A 32 4.69 -4.23 13.66
CA LEU A 32 4.78 -5.65 13.28
C LEU A 32 4.99 -6.54 14.51
N ARG A 33 5.83 -6.12 15.47
CA ARG A 33 6.03 -6.84 16.74
C ARG A 33 4.74 -6.99 17.56
N ARG A 34 3.83 -6.02 17.48
CA ARG A 34 2.52 -6.11 18.16
C ARG A 34 1.55 -7.01 17.40
N MET A 35 1.60 -6.98 16.07
CA MET A 35 0.80 -7.85 15.20
C MET A 35 1.24 -9.33 15.30
N ASP A 36 2.52 -9.58 15.55
CA ASP A 36 3.07 -10.93 15.74
C ASP A 36 2.55 -11.65 17.00
N LYS A 37 1.89 -10.92 17.91
CA LYS A 37 1.26 -11.50 19.11
C LYS A 37 -0.07 -12.20 18.83
N PHE A 38 -0.64 -12.00 17.64
CA PHE A 38 -1.90 -12.63 17.25
C PHE A 38 -1.61 -14.04 16.73
N GLN A 39 -2.15 -15.05 17.40
CA GLN A 39 -1.84 -16.47 17.15
C GLN A 39 -2.20 -16.95 15.73
N HIS A 40 -3.17 -16.30 15.08
CA HIS A 40 -3.65 -16.65 13.74
C HIS A 40 -3.18 -15.67 12.66
N ILE A 41 -2.12 -14.89 12.89
CA ILE A 41 -1.57 -13.95 11.91
C ILE A 41 -0.11 -14.27 11.65
N LYS A 42 0.24 -14.42 10.37
CA LYS A 42 1.62 -14.54 9.90
C LYS A 42 2.00 -13.31 9.09
N ILE A 43 3.13 -12.70 9.40
CA ILE A 43 3.62 -11.51 8.68
C ILE A 43 4.76 -11.92 7.75
N ILE A 44 4.70 -11.46 6.50
CA ILE A 44 5.78 -11.64 5.51
C ILE A 44 6.20 -10.27 5.02
N ILE A 45 7.44 -9.88 5.28
CA ILE A 45 8.03 -8.65 4.72
C ILE A 45 8.65 -9.00 3.37
N PHE A 46 8.25 -8.29 2.32
CA PHE A 46 8.78 -8.51 0.98
C PHE A 46 10.18 -7.90 0.90
N ASP A 47 11.12 -8.66 0.36
CA ASP A 47 12.49 -8.19 0.18
C ASP A 47 12.55 -7.07 -0.88
N GLU A 48 13.36 -6.03 -0.62
CA GLU A 48 13.44 -4.87 -1.52
C GLU A 48 14.01 -5.25 -2.89
N LYS A 49 15.02 -6.11 -2.94
CA LYS A 49 15.60 -6.56 -4.21
C LYS A 49 14.57 -7.35 -5.00
N MET A 50 13.77 -8.17 -4.35
CA MET A 50 12.65 -8.87 -4.99
C MET A 50 11.60 -7.89 -5.55
N ILE A 51 11.21 -6.88 -4.78
CA ILE A 51 10.25 -5.85 -5.20
C ILE A 51 10.74 -5.12 -6.46
N LEU A 52 12.04 -4.80 -6.52
CA LEU A 52 12.63 -4.08 -7.65
C LEU A 52 12.86 -5.00 -8.86
N ASP A 53 13.54 -6.12 -8.66
CA ASP A 53 14.15 -6.88 -9.75
C ASP A 53 13.34 -8.11 -10.17
N SER A 54 12.58 -8.72 -9.26
CA SER A 54 11.88 -9.97 -9.55
C SER A 54 10.50 -9.73 -10.18
N PRO A 55 10.04 -10.65 -11.05
CA PRO A 55 8.68 -10.61 -11.60
C PRO A 55 7.62 -10.78 -10.49
N ILE A 56 6.43 -10.21 -10.66
CA ILE A 56 5.39 -10.18 -9.63
C ILE A 56 4.84 -11.59 -9.29
N GLU A 57 4.98 -12.52 -10.21
CA GLU A 57 4.57 -13.92 -10.07
C GLU A 57 5.39 -14.64 -8.99
N SER A 58 6.64 -14.24 -8.79
CA SER A 58 7.55 -14.83 -7.81
C SER A 58 7.46 -14.21 -6.42
N TRP A 59 6.65 -13.17 -6.25
CA TRP A 59 6.48 -12.51 -4.95
C TRP A 59 5.69 -13.42 -3.99
N PRO A 60 5.89 -13.29 -2.66
CA PRO A 60 5.18 -14.10 -1.69
C PRO A 60 3.66 -13.95 -1.84
N ILE A 61 2.91 -15.01 -1.58
CA ILE A 61 1.45 -14.97 -1.53
C ILE A 61 1.02 -14.50 -0.14
N CYS A 62 0.01 -13.64 -0.08
CA CYS A 62 -0.58 -13.16 1.17
C CYS A 62 -2.10 -12.97 1.00
N ASP A 63 -2.82 -13.05 2.11
CA ASP A 63 -4.27 -12.85 2.16
C ASP A 63 -4.63 -11.37 2.27
N ALA A 64 -3.77 -10.59 2.94
CA ALA A 64 -3.86 -9.14 3.01
C ALA A 64 -2.52 -8.47 2.68
N LEU A 65 -2.57 -7.32 2.03
CA LEU A 65 -1.40 -6.56 1.60
C LEU A 65 -1.40 -5.17 2.23
N VAL A 66 -0.34 -4.86 2.97
CA VAL A 66 0.03 -3.52 3.42
C VAL A 66 1.13 -3.03 2.48
N SER A 67 0.79 -2.06 1.63
CA SER A 67 1.73 -1.51 0.67
C SER A 67 1.51 -0.02 0.45
N PHE A 68 2.60 0.73 0.42
CA PHE A 68 2.55 2.18 0.29
C PHE A 68 3.79 2.69 -0.44
N TYR A 69 3.56 3.71 -1.27
CA TYR A 69 4.59 4.33 -2.06
C TYR A 69 5.56 5.13 -1.18
N SER A 70 6.83 5.02 -1.55
CA SER A 70 7.87 5.99 -1.22
C SER A 70 8.75 6.19 -2.44
N GLU A 71 9.66 7.15 -2.39
CA GLU A 71 10.67 7.35 -3.43
C GLU A 71 11.38 6.02 -3.77
N GLY A 72 11.47 5.72 -5.07
CA GLY A 72 12.03 4.47 -5.61
C GLY A 72 11.08 3.26 -5.64
N PHE A 73 9.90 3.33 -5.03
CA PHE A 73 8.97 2.18 -4.98
C PHE A 73 8.24 1.96 -6.32
N PRO A 74 8.24 0.73 -6.89
CA PRO A 74 7.59 0.44 -8.15
C PRO A 74 6.08 0.21 -7.99
N LEU A 75 5.32 1.29 -7.75
CA LEU A 75 3.87 1.23 -7.49
C LEU A 75 3.08 0.48 -8.58
N LYS A 76 3.49 0.63 -9.85
CA LYS A 76 2.88 -0.12 -10.98
C LYS A 76 2.99 -1.64 -10.79
N LYS A 77 4.14 -2.14 -10.29
CA LYS A 77 4.34 -3.57 -10.01
C LYS A 77 3.45 -4.02 -8.85
N ALA A 78 3.34 -3.22 -7.79
CA ALA A 78 2.46 -3.53 -6.66
C ALA A 78 0.98 -3.62 -7.07
N ILE A 79 0.50 -2.71 -7.93
CA ILE A 79 -0.85 -2.75 -8.50
C ILE A 79 -1.05 -3.99 -9.38
N ALA A 80 -0.05 -4.34 -10.20
CA ALA A 80 -0.12 -5.55 -11.02
C ALA A 80 -0.16 -6.82 -10.16
N TYR A 81 0.65 -6.87 -9.08
CA TYR A 81 0.61 -7.94 -8.08
C TYR A 81 -0.77 -8.05 -7.41
N SER A 82 -1.38 -6.92 -7.01
CA SER A 82 -2.70 -6.95 -6.38
C SER A 82 -3.79 -7.45 -7.33
N LYS A 83 -3.71 -7.12 -8.62
CA LYS A 83 -4.62 -7.64 -9.65
C LYS A 83 -4.43 -9.15 -9.89
N LEU A 84 -3.18 -9.63 -9.85
CA LEU A 84 -2.82 -11.04 -10.02
C LEU A 84 -3.28 -11.91 -8.83
N ARG A 85 -2.95 -11.47 -7.61
CA ARG A 85 -3.13 -12.29 -6.38
C ARG A 85 -4.41 -11.96 -5.61
N LYS A 86 -5.02 -10.80 -5.85
CA LYS A 86 -6.26 -10.31 -5.21
C LYS A 86 -6.25 -10.37 -3.67
N PRO A 87 -5.17 -9.95 -2.99
CA PRO A 87 -5.18 -9.85 -1.53
C PRO A 87 -6.14 -8.74 -1.08
N TYR A 88 -6.61 -8.81 0.17
CA TYR A 88 -7.26 -7.68 0.82
C TYR A 88 -6.28 -6.49 0.92
N LEU A 89 -6.61 -5.36 0.29
CA LEU A 89 -5.76 -4.18 0.31
C LEU A 89 -6.08 -3.33 1.53
N VAL A 90 -5.14 -3.25 2.48
CA VAL A 90 -5.25 -2.36 3.64
C VAL A 90 -5.18 -0.90 3.21
N ASN A 91 -4.33 -0.61 2.24
CA ASN A 91 -4.24 0.67 1.56
C ASN A 91 -4.55 0.46 0.09
N ASP A 92 -5.53 1.19 -0.44
CA ASP A 92 -5.75 1.20 -1.88
C ASP A 92 -4.50 1.70 -2.60
N LEU A 93 -4.06 0.96 -3.61
CA LEU A 93 -2.80 1.22 -4.31
C LEU A 93 -2.97 2.29 -5.40
N GLU A 94 -4.11 2.31 -6.09
CA GLU A 94 -4.35 3.25 -7.19
C GLU A 94 -4.55 4.68 -6.66
N SER A 95 -5.21 4.84 -5.52
CA SER A 95 -5.39 6.11 -4.81
C SER A 95 -4.07 6.74 -4.40
N GLN A 96 -2.98 5.97 -4.32
CA GLN A 96 -1.66 6.55 -3.98
C GLN A 96 -1.14 7.47 -5.06
N TYR A 97 -1.58 7.34 -6.32
CA TYR A 97 -1.28 8.33 -7.36
C TYR A 97 -1.92 9.68 -7.09
N ILE A 98 -3.07 9.73 -6.43
CA ILE A 98 -3.71 10.99 -6.01
C ILE A 98 -2.80 11.69 -5.00
N LEU A 99 -2.24 10.95 -4.05
CA LEU A 99 -1.36 11.48 -3.01
C LEU A 99 -0.04 12.07 -3.57
N MET A 100 0.36 11.73 -4.80
CA MET A 100 1.55 12.27 -5.46
C MET A 100 1.32 13.64 -6.09
N ASP A 101 0.06 14.04 -6.34
CA ASP A 101 -0.28 15.32 -6.96
C ASP A 101 -1.12 16.17 -5.99
N ARG A 102 -0.51 17.23 -5.47
CA ARG A 102 -1.17 18.16 -4.53
C ARG A 102 -2.47 18.73 -5.09
N ARG A 103 -2.57 18.94 -6.42
CA ARG A 103 -3.79 19.46 -7.06
C ARG A 103 -4.92 18.47 -6.89
N ARG A 104 -4.67 17.19 -7.18
CA ARG A 104 -5.63 16.09 -7.06
C ARG A 104 -6.03 15.82 -5.62
N VAL A 105 -5.09 15.96 -4.67
CA VAL A 105 -5.42 15.90 -3.24
C VAL A 105 -6.43 16.97 -2.87
N TYR A 106 -6.18 18.24 -3.25
CA TYR A 106 -7.10 19.34 -2.96
C TYR A 106 -8.45 19.16 -3.66
N GLU A 107 -8.48 18.74 -4.93
CA GLU A 107 -9.71 18.40 -5.64
C GLU A 107 -10.53 17.32 -4.90
N CYS A 108 -9.86 16.29 -4.37
CA CYS A 108 -10.50 15.26 -3.56
C CYS A 108 -11.07 15.83 -2.27
N LEU A 109 -10.30 16.61 -1.52
CA LEU A 109 -10.75 17.22 -0.26
C LEU A 109 -11.96 18.14 -0.47
N THR A 110 -11.90 19.02 -1.47
CA THR A 110 -13.00 19.94 -1.81
C THR A 110 -14.26 19.18 -2.21
N ARG A 111 -14.13 18.13 -3.04
CA ARG A 111 -15.26 17.29 -3.46
C ARG A 111 -15.96 16.61 -2.28
N GLU A 112 -15.19 16.15 -1.29
CA GLU A 112 -15.73 15.52 -0.08
C GLU A 112 -16.17 16.54 0.99
N GLY A 113 -16.15 17.84 0.69
CA GLY A 113 -16.59 18.90 1.60
C GLY A 113 -15.62 19.15 2.76
N VAL A 114 -14.37 18.69 2.67
CA VAL A 114 -13.33 18.97 3.67
C VAL A 114 -12.82 20.41 3.48
N PRO A 115 -12.86 21.28 4.51
CA PRO A 115 -12.35 22.64 4.39
C PRO A 115 -10.85 22.65 4.06
N VAL A 116 -10.49 23.37 2.99
CA VAL A 116 -9.09 23.60 2.59
C VAL A 116 -8.80 25.10 2.54
N PRO A 117 -7.54 25.53 2.74
CA PRO A 117 -7.16 26.91 2.47
C PRO A 117 -7.46 27.30 1.02
N ARG A 118 -7.95 28.52 0.80
CA ARG A 118 -8.12 29.09 -0.54
C ARG A 118 -6.80 29.00 -1.30
N TYR A 119 -6.81 28.49 -2.53
CA TYR A 119 -5.58 28.18 -3.25
C TYR A 119 -5.67 28.52 -4.74
N ALA A 120 -4.52 28.63 -5.37
CA ALA A 120 -4.39 28.62 -6.81
C ALA A 120 -3.20 27.73 -7.15
N PHE A 121 -3.22 27.08 -8.30
CA PHE A 121 -2.05 26.36 -8.80
C PHE A 121 -1.59 26.95 -10.12
N VAL A 122 -0.27 26.87 -10.32
CA VAL A 122 0.39 27.35 -11.53
C VAL A 122 0.91 26.15 -12.32
N ASP A 123 0.27 25.85 -13.45
CA ASP A 123 0.72 24.86 -14.42
C ASP A 123 1.58 25.51 -15.51
N ARG A 124 2.90 25.42 -15.37
CA ARG A 124 3.87 26.03 -16.31
C ARG A 124 3.93 25.35 -17.67
N THR A 125 3.18 24.26 -17.88
CA THR A 125 3.10 23.55 -19.16
C THR A 125 1.86 23.92 -19.97
N SER A 126 0.94 24.68 -19.37
CA SER A 126 -0.28 25.15 -20.03
C SER A 126 -0.12 26.57 -20.58
N GLU A 127 -0.74 26.85 -21.73
CA GLU A 127 -0.87 28.21 -22.28
C GLU A 127 -1.59 29.16 -21.32
N ASN A 128 -2.48 28.63 -20.47
CA ASN A 128 -3.10 29.38 -19.38
C ASN A 128 -2.63 28.84 -18.03
N PRO A 129 -1.52 29.36 -17.49
CA PRO A 129 -0.80 28.69 -16.43
C PRO A 129 -1.45 28.83 -15.06
N VAL A 130 -2.36 29.78 -14.82
CA VAL A 130 -2.92 30.02 -13.47
C VAL A 130 -4.37 29.56 -13.39
N LYS A 131 -4.66 28.67 -12.44
CA LYS A 131 -6.03 28.28 -12.07
C LYS A 131 -6.27 28.59 -10.60
N VAL A 132 -7.19 29.52 -10.33
CA VAL A 132 -7.64 29.90 -8.98
C VAL A 132 -8.82 29.01 -8.60
N VAL A 133 -8.81 28.45 -7.39
CA VAL A 133 -9.83 27.52 -6.86
C VAL A 133 -10.35 28.00 -5.51
#